data_AF-A0AAD7L4G7-F1
#
_entry.id   AF-A0AAD7L4G7-F1
#
_cell.length_a   1.000
_cell.length_b   1.000
_cell.length_c   1.000
_cell.angle_alpha   90.00
_cell.angle_beta   90.00
_cell.angle_gamma   90.00
#
_symmetry.space_group_name_H-M   'P 1'
#
loop_
_entity.id
_entity.type
_entity.pdbx_description
1 polymer ?
#
loop_
_entity_poly.entity_id
_entity_poly.type
_entity_poly.pdbx_seq_one_letter_code
_entity_poly.pdbx_strand_id
1 'polypeptide(L)'
;MGYGDPIPIYFPDYKEDDLCQIFMRYQANRKLYYSFFNENRAALALCRITRQVDELSTALKPLFDKYCEPLNDLSVVPNEDMARRLFSHLEPHIKSSLNEIFMVPSPTFPEVEANNNTMRNGNAKKIDFNMSICAKYLLISAFLASRNPATLDASLFYSKGGSGNQKRKRKPSEKALEQKETAEQELVMKGPGTFPLERLLAIFQCITSVAEDSIEEEGERNYELGVQEGDGGLMSDVPLQLSSLCNASFIVKVGSCPLEGSMRYRTTVSEDLAEKVAKSINFPLSKYLYRI
;
A
#
# COMPACT_ATOMS: atom_id res chain seq x y z
N MET A 1 -22.86 20.59 47.72
CA MET A 1 -23.64 19.51 47.06
C MET A 1 -22.68 18.80 46.13
N GLY A 2 -22.07 17.70 46.60
CA GLY A 2 -21.19 16.88 45.76
C GLY A 2 -22.05 16.03 44.83
N TYR A 3 -21.77 16.06 43.53
CA TYR A 3 -22.39 15.16 42.56
C TYR A 3 -22.04 13.73 42.95
N GLY A 4 -23.05 12.86 43.10
CA GLY A 4 -22.83 11.45 43.40
C GLY A 4 -22.11 10.76 42.24
N ASP A 5 -21.22 9.82 42.56
CA ASP A 5 -20.47 9.09 41.55
C ASP A 5 -21.42 8.33 40.60
N PRO A 6 -21.16 8.35 39.28
CA PRO A 6 -22.02 7.70 38.31
C PRO A 6 -22.01 6.18 38.52
N ILE A 7 -23.19 5.56 38.42
CA ILE A 7 -23.32 4.10 38.48
C ILE A 7 -22.90 3.52 37.12
N PRO A 8 -21.80 2.76 37.02
CA PRO A 8 -21.40 2.15 35.76
C PRO A 8 -22.37 1.02 35.42
N ILE A 9 -23.00 1.10 34.25
CA ILE A 9 -23.83 0.03 33.67
C ILE A 9 -23.02 -0.61 32.55
N TYR A 10 -22.76 -1.91 32.68
CA TYR A 10 -22.02 -2.68 31.68
C TYR A 10 -22.97 -3.35 30.70
N PHE A 11 -22.74 -3.15 29.40
CA PHE A 11 -23.43 -3.84 28.32
C PHE A 11 -22.45 -4.85 27.69
N PRO A 12 -22.69 -6.16 27.85
CA PRO A 12 -21.82 -7.18 27.26
C PRO A 12 -22.00 -7.26 25.74
N ASP A 13 -20.98 -7.78 25.06
CA ASP A 13 -21.05 -8.06 23.62
C ASP A 13 -22.06 -9.17 23.30
N TYR A 14 -22.78 -9.02 22.19
CA TYR A 14 -23.73 -10.01 21.70
C TYR A 14 -23.07 -11.33 21.31
N LYS A 15 -23.62 -12.46 21.75
CA LYS A 15 -23.25 -13.80 21.27
C LYS A 15 -23.77 -14.04 19.85
N GLU A 16 -23.28 -15.08 19.18
CA GLU A 16 -23.77 -15.47 17.85
C GLU A 16 -25.28 -15.71 17.85
N ASP A 17 -25.79 -16.36 18.90
CA ASP A 17 -27.23 -16.59 19.08
C ASP A 17 -28.01 -15.28 19.25
N ASP A 18 -27.45 -14.32 20.00
CA ASP A 18 -28.06 -13.00 20.22
C ASP A 18 -28.11 -12.20 18.91
N LEU A 19 -27.01 -12.22 18.14
CA LEU A 19 -26.92 -11.59 16.83
C LEU A 19 -27.93 -12.18 15.85
N CYS A 20 -28.04 -13.51 15.79
CA CYS A 20 -29.04 -14.20 14.97
C CYS A 20 -30.45 -13.73 15.34
N GLN A 21 -30.79 -13.71 16.62
CA GLN A 21 -32.09 -13.23 17.10
C GLN A 21 -32.35 -11.75 16.74
N ILE A 22 -31.33 -10.89 16.85
CA ILE A 22 -31.42 -9.47 16.50
C ILE A 22 -31.71 -9.32 15.00
N PHE A 23 -30.93 -9.97 14.13
CA PHE A 23 -31.13 -9.85 12.69
C PHE A 23 -32.47 -10.43 12.24
N MET A 24 -32.92 -11.54 12.83
CA MET A 24 -34.22 -12.14 12.53
C MET A 24 -35.42 -11.22 12.84
N ARG A 25 -35.30 -10.28 13.78
CA ARG A 25 -36.41 -9.35 14.12
C ARG A 25 -36.74 -8.40 12.99
N TYR A 26 -35.76 -8.03 12.17
CA TYR A 26 -35.90 -7.03 11.11
C TYR A 26 -36.33 -7.63 9.76
N GLN A 27 -36.63 -8.93 9.71
CA GLN A 27 -36.86 -9.66 8.46
C GLN A 27 -38.30 -10.18 8.35
N ALA A 28 -38.87 -10.09 7.14
CA ALA A 28 -40.23 -10.53 6.85
C ALA A 28 -40.37 -12.06 6.95
N ASN A 29 -39.43 -12.83 6.40
CA ASN A 29 -39.39 -14.29 6.52
C ASN A 29 -38.29 -14.75 7.47
N ARG A 30 -38.66 -14.96 8.74
CA ARG A 30 -37.74 -15.39 9.81
C ARG A 30 -37.12 -16.76 9.54
N LYS A 31 -37.86 -17.68 8.93
CA LYS A 31 -37.38 -19.05 8.69
C LYS A 31 -36.33 -19.11 7.57
N LEU A 32 -36.58 -18.35 6.49
CA LEU A 32 -35.64 -18.23 5.38
C LEU A 32 -34.36 -17.48 5.80
N TYR A 33 -34.50 -16.43 6.62
CA TYR A 33 -33.32 -15.75 7.16
C TYR A 33 -32.52 -16.64 8.12
N TYR A 34 -33.20 -17.49 8.90
CA TYR A 34 -32.53 -18.45 9.78
C TYR A 34 -31.74 -19.51 9.00
N SER A 35 -32.28 -20.07 7.91
CA SER A 35 -31.53 -20.98 7.04
C SER A 35 -30.35 -20.25 6.38
N PHE A 36 -30.55 -19.00 5.95
CA PHE A 36 -29.47 -18.15 5.47
C PHE A 36 -28.43 -17.86 6.56
N PHE A 37 -28.76 -17.75 7.84
CA PHE A 37 -27.77 -17.42 8.88
C PHE A 37 -27.01 -18.66 9.35
N ASN A 38 -27.69 -19.80 9.52
CA ASN A 38 -27.11 -21.01 10.11
C ASN A 38 -26.46 -21.95 9.09
N GLU A 39 -27.03 -22.10 7.90
CA GLU A 39 -26.44 -22.98 6.87
C GLU A 39 -25.35 -22.27 6.08
N ASN A 40 -25.40 -20.93 6.06
CA ASN A 40 -24.39 -20.12 5.41
C ASN A 40 -23.20 -19.91 6.33
N ARG A 41 -22.15 -20.68 6.10
CA ARG A 41 -20.86 -20.50 6.77
C ARG A 41 -20.29 -19.08 6.63
N ALA A 42 -20.71 -18.29 5.62
CA ALA A 42 -20.25 -16.92 5.46
C ALA A 42 -20.89 -15.94 6.45
N ALA A 43 -22.15 -16.13 6.85
CA ALA A 43 -22.77 -15.32 7.90
C ALA A 43 -22.07 -15.56 9.25
N LEU A 44 -21.73 -16.82 9.54
CA LEU A 44 -20.92 -17.19 10.71
C LEU A 44 -19.47 -16.67 10.59
N ALA A 45 -18.86 -16.73 9.40
CA ALA A 45 -17.53 -16.16 9.19
C ALA A 45 -17.50 -14.64 9.39
N LEU A 46 -18.57 -13.94 8.98
CA LEU A 46 -18.76 -12.51 9.22
C LEU A 46 -18.85 -12.17 10.71
N CYS A 47 -19.62 -12.95 11.48
CA CYS A 47 -19.74 -12.78 12.92
C CYS A 47 -18.41 -13.01 13.68
N ARG A 48 -17.47 -13.76 13.06
CA ARG A 48 -16.10 -13.91 13.59
C ARG A 48 -15.19 -12.73 13.27
N ILE A 49 -15.49 -11.96 12.22
CA ILE A 49 -14.71 -10.79 11.80
C ILE A 49 -15.12 -9.56 12.60
N THR A 50 -16.43 -9.34 12.77
CA THR A 50 -16.97 -8.22 13.56
C THR A 50 -18.21 -8.64 14.36
N ARG A 51 -18.38 -8.06 15.55
CA ARG A 51 -19.59 -8.24 16.39
C ARG A 51 -20.48 -6.99 16.38
N GLN A 52 -20.14 -5.99 15.56
CA GLN A 52 -20.95 -4.78 15.44
C GLN A 52 -22.18 -5.06 14.57
N VAL A 53 -23.36 -4.83 15.14
CA VAL A 53 -24.65 -5.12 14.48
C VAL A 53 -24.81 -4.29 13.21
N ASP A 54 -24.36 -3.04 13.21
CA ASP A 54 -24.52 -2.12 12.08
C ASP A 54 -23.67 -2.54 10.87
N GLU A 55 -22.39 -2.87 11.09
CA GLU A 55 -21.48 -3.39 10.06
C GLU A 55 -21.99 -4.72 9.50
N LEU A 56 -22.40 -5.64 10.37
CA LEU A 56 -22.96 -6.93 9.98
C LEU A 56 -24.26 -6.77 9.20
N SER A 57 -25.16 -5.86 9.59
CA SER A 57 -26.41 -5.62 8.88
C SER A 57 -26.17 -5.11 7.45
N THR A 58 -25.20 -4.21 7.31
CA THR A 58 -24.78 -3.66 6.01
C THR A 58 -24.12 -4.74 5.16
N ALA A 59 -23.35 -5.63 5.79
CA ALA A 59 -22.67 -6.73 5.13
C ALA A 59 -23.63 -7.83 4.62
N LEU A 60 -24.58 -8.21 5.48
CA LEU A 60 -25.47 -9.34 5.25
C LEU A 60 -26.59 -9.01 4.28
N LYS A 61 -27.03 -7.74 4.20
CA LYS A 61 -28.12 -7.32 3.29
C LYS A 61 -27.87 -7.67 1.81
N PRO A 62 -26.77 -7.24 1.15
CA PRO A 62 -26.53 -7.59 -0.25
C PRO A 62 -26.28 -9.09 -0.47
N LEU A 63 -25.74 -9.79 0.53
CA LEU A 63 -25.56 -11.24 0.49
C LEU A 63 -26.91 -11.97 0.59
N PHE A 64 -27.82 -11.45 1.39
CA PHE A 64 -29.17 -11.98 1.54
C PHE A 64 -29.99 -11.77 0.27
N ASP A 65 -29.89 -10.60 -0.37
CA ASP A 65 -30.56 -10.31 -1.63
C ASP A 65 -30.12 -11.33 -2.71
N LYS A 66 -28.80 -11.58 -2.84
CA LYS A 66 -28.24 -12.59 -3.75
C LYS A 66 -28.60 -14.03 -3.39
N TYR A 67 -28.77 -14.32 -2.11
CA TYR A 67 -29.25 -15.62 -1.64
C TYR A 67 -30.71 -15.85 -2.04
N CYS A 68 -31.51 -14.78 -2.12
CA CYS A 68 -32.92 -14.83 -2.48
C CYS A 68 -33.18 -14.81 -4.00
N GLU A 69 -32.24 -14.36 -4.84
CA GLU A 69 -32.38 -14.32 -6.31
C GLU A 69 -32.89 -15.64 -6.95
N PRO A 70 -32.42 -16.83 -6.53
CA PRO A 70 -32.88 -18.08 -7.13
C PRO A 70 -34.27 -18.53 -6.64
N LEU A 71 -34.88 -17.81 -5.69
CA LEU A 71 -36.19 -18.14 -5.11
C LEU A 71 -37.29 -17.34 -5.81
N ASN A 72 -38.14 -18.04 -6.56
CA ASN A 72 -39.34 -17.45 -7.19
C ASN A 72 -40.41 -17.02 -6.17
N ASP A 73 -40.40 -17.60 -4.97
CA ASP A 73 -41.31 -17.25 -3.88
C ASP A 73 -40.54 -17.15 -2.56
N LEU A 74 -40.53 -15.93 -2.00
CA LEU A 74 -39.86 -15.59 -0.75
C LEU A 74 -40.59 -16.12 0.50
N SER A 75 -41.76 -16.74 0.34
CA SER A 75 -42.50 -17.41 1.42
C SER A 75 -42.03 -18.84 1.68
N VAL A 76 -41.27 -19.43 0.74
CA VAL A 76 -40.81 -20.81 0.82
C VAL A 76 -39.80 -20.97 1.95
N VAL A 77 -40.01 -21.99 2.79
CA VAL A 77 -39.02 -22.40 3.80
C VAL A 77 -38.01 -23.31 3.10
N PRO A 78 -36.72 -22.92 3.03
CA PRO A 78 -35.72 -23.74 2.35
C PRO A 78 -35.55 -25.07 3.07
N ASN A 79 -35.61 -26.18 2.32
CA ASN A 79 -35.19 -27.49 2.81
C ASN A 79 -33.65 -27.59 2.77
N GLU A 80 -33.05 -28.52 3.50
CA GLU A 80 -31.58 -28.64 3.63
C GLU A 80 -30.87 -28.83 2.27
N ASP A 81 -31.48 -29.53 1.32
CA ASP A 81 -30.95 -29.67 -0.06
C ASP A 81 -31.06 -28.36 -0.87
N MET A 82 -32.12 -27.58 -0.63
CA MET A 82 -32.36 -26.31 -1.31
C MET A 82 -31.39 -25.24 -0.80
N ALA A 83 -31.22 -25.15 0.51
CA ALA A 83 -30.33 -24.20 1.13
C ALA A 83 -28.85 -24.47 0.79
N ARG A 84 -28.44 -25.75 0.62
CA ARG A 84 -27.13 -26.10 0.03
C ARG A 84 -26.95 -25.56 -1.38
N ARG A 85 -27.96 -25.66 -2.26
CA ARG A 85 -27.89 -25.12 -3.64
C ARG A 85 -27.81 -23.59 -3.65
N LEU A 86 -28.58 -22.94 -2.79
CA LEU A 86 -28.54 -21.48 -2.62
C LEU A 86 -27.18 -21.00 -2.10
N PHE A 87 -26.56 -21.76 -1.19
CA PHE A 87 -25.22 -21.45 -0.72
C PHE A 87 -24.17 -21.60 -1.82
N SER A 88 -24.21 -22.66 -2.64
CA SER A 88 -23.29 -22.80 -3.78
C SER A 88 -23.40 -21.66 -4.80
N HIS A 89 -24.59 -21.06 -4.95
CA HIS A 89 -24.79 -19.86 -5.78
C HIS A 89 -24.17 -18.61 -5.15
N LEU A 90 -24.21 -18.51 -3.82
CA LEU A 90 -23.70 -17.35 -3.07
C LEU A 90 -22.18 -17.38 -2.86
N GLU A 91 -21.58 -18.57 -2.72
CA GLU A 91 -20.15 -18.80 -2.47
C GLU A 91 -19.19 -17.92 -3.30
N PRO A 92 -19.32 -17.80 -4.64
CA PRO A 92 -18.41 -16.97 -5.44
C PRO A 92 -18.51 -15.47 -5.13
N HIS A 93 -19.65 -15.00 -4.61
CA HIS A 93 -19.88 -13.59 -4.32
C HIS A 93 -19.44 -13.18 -2.91
N ILE A 94 -19.36 -14.15 -1.98
CA ILE A 94 -18.99 -13.88 -0.59
C ILE A 94 -17.63 -13.19 -0.50
N LYS A 95 -16.57 -13.76 -1.11
CA LYS A 95 -15.21 -13.19 -1.02
C LYS A 95 -15.13 -11.76 -1.55
N SER A 96 -15.77 -11.49 -2.69
CA SER A 96 -15.78 -10.16 -3.30
C SER A 96 -16.52 -9.14 -2.42
N SER A 97 -17.69 -9.51 -1.90
CA SER A 97 -18.48 -8.64 -1.03
C SER A 97 -17.78 -8.40 0.31
N LEU A 98 -17.18 -9.42 0.93
CA LEU A 98 -16.43 -9.26 2.18
C LEU A 98 -15.27 -8.26 2.02
N ASN A 99 -14.52 -8.37 0.93
CA ASN A 99 -13.45 -7.42 0.64
C ASN A 99 -13.99 -5.99 0.45
N GLU A 100 -15.14 -5.82 -0.22
CA GLU A 100 -15.75 -4.50 -0.40
C GLU A 100 -16.27 -3.88 0.91
N ILE A 101 -16.83 -4.68 1.81
CA ILE A 101 -17.48 -4.19 3.04
C ILE A 101 -16.45 -3.78 4.11
N PHE A 102 -15.36 -4.53 4.26
CA PHE A 102 -14.31 -4.21 5.25
C PHE A 102 -13.20 -3.31 4.69
N MET A 103 -13.28 -2.93 3.41
CA MET A 103 -12.41 -1.88 2.87
C MET A 103 -12.93 -0.52 3.32
N VAL A 104 -12.14 0.17 4.15
CA VAL A 104 -12.33 1.61 4.36
C VAL A 104 -12.20 2.30 3.00
N PRO A 105 -13.20 3.09 2.55
CA PRO A 105 -13.04 3.92 1.36
C PRO A 105 -11.84 4.84 1.58
N SER A 106 -10.70 4.53 0.97
CA SER A 106 -9.61 5.49 0.88
C SER A 106 -10.15 6.72 0.18
N PRO A 107 -9.85 7.95 0.65
CA PRO A 107 -10.17 9.14 -0.11
C PRO A 107 -9.58 8.96 -1.51
N THR A 108 -10.47 8.83 -2.48
CA THR A 108 -10.09 8.80 -3.89
C THR A 108 -9.81 10.25 -4.23
N PHE A 109 -8.59 10.53 -4.70
CA PHE A 109 -8.25 11.86 -5.21
C PHE A 109 -9.29 12.26 -6.27
N PRO A 110 -9.80 13.50 -6.26
CA PRO A 110 -10.77 13.92 -7.26
C PRO A 110 -10.11 13.88 -8.64
N GLU A 111 -10.49 12.89 -9.45
CA GLU A 111 -10.26 12.91 -10.89
C GLU A 111 -11.09 14.04 -11.49
N VAL A 112 -10.42 14.94 -12.21
CA VAL A 112 -11.10 15.84 -13.14
C VAL A 112 -11.63 14.95 -14.26
N GLU A 113 -12.95 14.96 -14.42
CA GLU A 113 -13.70 14.15 -15.39
C GLU A 113 -13.14 14.32 -16.82
N ALA A 114 -12.63 13.23 -17.38
CA ALA A 114 -12.53 13.05 -18.81
C ALA A 114 -13.29 11.76 -19.18
N ASN A 115 -14.49 11.95 -19.72
CA ASN A 115 -15.33 10.93 -20.33
C ASN A 115 -14.50 9.91 -21.11
N ASN A 116 -14.70 8.62 -20.84
CA ASN A 116 -14.84 7.58 -21.87
C ASN A 116 -15.39 6.28 -21.27
N ASN A 117 -16.55 5.86 -21.79
CA ASN A 117 -17.18 4.58 -21.50
C ASN A 117 -16.35 3.43 -22.07
N THR A 118 -15.79 2.56 -21.24
CA THR A 118 -15.40 1.20 -21.65
C THR A 118 -15.51 0.24 -20.46
N MET A 119 -15.97 -0.96 -20.77
CA MET A 119 -16.54 -1.95 -19.86
C MET A 119 -15.62 -2.43 -18.73
N ARG A 120 -16.29 -2.74 -17.61
CA ARG A 120 -15.78 -3.28 -16.35
C ARG A 120 -14.92 -4.53 -16.57
N ASN A 121 -13.64 -4.44 -16.19
CA ASN A 121 -12.81 -5.59 -15.86
C ASN A 121 -11.76 -5.17 -14.82
N GLY A 122 -11.77 -5.83 -13.65
CA GLY A 122 -10.69 -5.83 -12.65
C GLY A 122 -10.32 -4.49 -12.02
N ASN A 123 -10.77 -4.25 -10.78
CA ASN A 123 -10.45 -3.08 -9.95
C ASN A 123 -8.99 -3.01 -9.47
N ALA A 124 -8.01 -3.10 -10.37
CA ALA A 124 -6.71 -2.48 -10.16
C ALA A 124 -6.85 -1.05 -10.71
N LYS A 125 -7.35 -0.12 -9.88
CA LYS A 125 -7.46 1.30 -10.24
C LYS A 125 -6.15 1.74 -10.91
N LYS A 126 -6.25 2.10 -12.20
CA LYS A 126 -5.16 2.66 -12.99
C LYS A 126 -4.89 4.03 -12.38
N ILE A 127 -3.98 4.09 -11.41
CA ILE A 127 -3.56 5.36 -10.84
C ILE A 127 -2.73 6.03 -11.93
N ASP A 128 -3.34 6.95 -12.67
CA ASP A 128 -2.64 7.77 -13.64
C ASP A 128 -1.83 8.83 -12.85
N PHE A 129 -0.54 8.57 -12.64
CA PHE A 129 0.36 9.47 -11.92
C PHE A 129 0.71 10.70 -12.77
N ASN A 130 -0.16 11.70 -12.74
CA ASN A 130 0.12 13.02 -13.31
C ASN A 130 1.02 13.84 -12.36
N MET A 131 2.25 13.36 -12.16
CA MET A 131 3.26 14.01 -11.31
C MET A 131 4.39 14.57 -12.17
N SER A 132 5.02 15.67 -11.73
CA SER A 132 6.19 16.24 -12.40
C SER A 132 7.33 15.22 -12.47
N ILE A 133 8.20 15.34 -13.49
CA ILE A 133 9.35 14.44 -13.67
C ILE A 133 10.26 14.49 -12.43
N CYS A 134 10.56 15.68 -11.92
CA CYS A 134 11.34 15.87 -10.69
C CYS A 134 10.73 15.11 -9.49
N ALA A 135 9.41 15.23 -9.28
CA ALA A 135 8.76 14.51 -8.18
C ALA A 135 8.75 12.99 -8.39
N LYS A 136 8.71 12.48 -9.63
CA LYS A 136 8.82 11.03 -9.92
C LYS A 136 10.20 10.49 -9.56
N TYR A 137 11.26 11.20 -9.94
CA TYR A 137 12.63 10.84 -9.56
C TYR A 137 12.83 10.95 -8.04
N LEU A 138 12.37 12.03 -7.40
CA LEU A 138 12.44 12.18 -5.94
C LEU A 138 11.74 11.05 -5.19
N LEU A 139 10.58 10.61 -5.70
CA LEU A 139 9.83 9.52 -5.10
C LEU A 139 10.59 8.19 -5.18
N ILE A 140 11.23 7.91 -6.31
CA ILE A 140 12.06 6.72 -6.50
C ILE A 140 13.33 6.79 -5.64
N SER A 141 14.00 7.95 -5.60
CA SER A 141 15.18 8.16 -4.74
C SER A 141 14.83 7.93 -3.26
N ALA A 142 13.70 8.46 -2.82
CA ALA A 142 13.20 8.28 -1.46
C ALA A 142 12.84 6.81 -1.17
N PHE A 143 12.30 6.09 -2.15
CA PHE A 143 12.02 4.66 -2.04
C PHE A 143 13.32 3.84 -1.91
N LEU A 144 14.31 4.11 -2.76
CA LEU A 144 15.64 3.48 -2.71
C LEU A 144 16.38 3.78 -1.40
N ALA A 145 16.34 5.03 -0.94
CA ALA A 145 16.93 5.42 0.34
C ALA A 145 16.26 4.71 1.53
N SER A 146 14.97 4.44 1.46
CA SER A 146 14.25 3.76 2.55
C SER A 146 14.49 2.24 2.58
N ARG A 147 14.61 1.61 1.41
CA ARG A 147 14.76 0.15 1.28
C ARG A 147 16.21 -0.33 1.32
N ASN A 148 17.14 0.44 0.75
CA ASN A 148 18.54 0.04 0.71
C ASN A 148 19.27 0.54 1.96
N PRO A 149 20.16 -0.27 2.56
CA PRO A 149 21.07 0.23 3.58
C PRO A 149 22.05 1.24 2.99
N ALA A 150 22.37 2.29 3.75
CA ALA A 150 23.27 3.37 3.31
C ALA A 150 24.68 2.89 2.93
N THR A 151 25.10 1.71 3.41
CA THR A 151 26.39 1.10 3.06
C THR A 151 26.49 0.69 1.59
N LEU A 152 25.36 0.47 0.92
CA LEU A 152 25.33 0.06 -0.49
C LEU A 152 25.30 1.24 -1.47
N ASP A 153 25.03 2.46 -0.99
CA ASP A 153 24.91 3.63 -1.87
C ASP A 153 26.20 3.85 -2.68
N ALA A 154 27.37 3.66 -2.04
CA ALA A 154 28.68 3.75 -2.67
C ALA A 154 28.84 2.80 -3.86
N SER A 155 28.33 1.57 -3.74
CA SER A 155 28.44 0.55 -4.79
C SER A 155 27.40 0.72 -5.89
N LEU A 156 26.24 1.30 -5.59
CA LEU A 156 25.10 1.39 -6.51
C LEU A 156 25.10 2.69 -7.33
N PHE A 157 25.60 3.79 -6.76
CA PHE A 157 25.44 5.13 -7.35
C PHE A 157 26.76 5.80 -7.78
N TYR A 158 27.93 5.33 -7.32
CA TYR A 158 29.21 5.88 -7.76
C TYR A 158 29.75 5.12 -8.97
N SER A 159 29.19 5.38 -10.16
CA SER A 159 29.68 4.78 -11.41
C SER A 159 30.70 5.67 -12.17
N LYS A 160 30.75 6.99 -11.89
CA LYS A 160 31.68 7.93 -12.54
C LYS A 160 32.90 8.19 -11.64
N GLY A 161 33.80 7.21 -11.52
CA GLY A 161 35.12 7.44 -10.92
C GLY A 161 35.72 6.31 -10.10
N GLY A 162 36.45 5.42 -10.77
CA GLY A 162 37.55 4.68 -10.15
C GLY A 162 37.30 3.19 -9.92
N SER A 163 37.83 2.39 -10.85
CA SER A 163 38.24 0.99 -10.67
C SER A 163 39.36 0.85 -9.60
N GLY A 164 39.19 1.45 -8.43
CA GLY A 164 40.31 1.79 -7.55
C GLY A 164 39.94 1.80 -6.09
N ASN A 165 39.24 0.77 -5.60
CA ASN A 165 39.31 0.31 -4.21
C ASN A 165 38.54 -1.01 -4.03
N GLN A 166 38.87 -2.04 -4.80
CA GLN A 166 38.65 -3.42 -4.33
C GLN A 166 39.60 -3.69 -3.16
N LYS A 167 39.30 -3.14 -1.99
CA LYS A 167 39.91 -3.60 -0.75
C LYS A 167 39.44 -5.03 -0.53
N ARG A 168 40.37 -5.96 -0.78
CA ARG A 168 40.33 -7.41 -0.56
C ARG A 168 39.14 -7.85 0.31
N LYS A 169 38.17 -8.54 -0.31
CA LYS A 169 37.12 -9.28 0.41
C LYS A 169 37.80 -10.26 1.36
N ARG A 170 37.84 -9.93 2.64
CA ARG A 170 38.11 -10.90 3.70
C ARG A 170 36.92 -11.86 3.74
N LYS A 171 37.19 -13.17 3.83
CA LYS A 171 36.14 -14.19 3.96
C LYS A 171 35.24 -13.80 5.14
N PRO A 172 33.91 -13.71 4.97
CA PRO A 172 33.02 -13.45 6.08
C PRO A 172 33.15 -14.62 7.06
N SER A 173 33.43 -14.30 8.32
CA SER A 173 33.34 -15.27 9.41
C SER A 173 31.88 -15.67 9.60
N GLU A 174 31.61 -16.87 10.11
CA GLU A 174 30.26 -17.40 10.37
C GLU A 174 29.39 -16.43 11.19
N LYS A 175 29.98 -15.76 12.20
CA LYS A 175 29.32 -14.70 12.98
C LYS A 175 28.91 -13.45 12.20
N ALA A 176 29.61 -13.14 11.11
CA ALA A 176 29.28 -11.99 10.24
C ALA A 176 28.18 -12.33 9.23
N LEU A 177 28.00 -13.61 8.91
CA LEU A 177 26.86 -14.11 8.13
C LEU A 177 25.59 -14.11 9.00
N GLU A 178 25.67 -14.61 10.24
CA GLU A 178 24.54 -14.57 11.19
C GLU A 178 24.13 -13.13 11.56
N GLN A 179 25.09 -12.22 11.75
CA GLN A 179 24.80 -10.79 11.98
C GLN A 179 24.17 -10.11 10.76
N LYS A 180 24.53 -10.54 9.56
CA LYS A 180 23.92 -10.04 8.33
C LYS A 180 22.48 -10.56 8.19
N GLU A 181 22.26 -11.86 8.43
CA GLU A 181 20.95 -12.50 8.36
C GLU A 181 19.98 -11.95 9.42
N THR A 182 20.47 -11.66 10.62
CA THR A 182 19.68 -11.00 11.68
C THR A 182 19.36 -9.55 11.35
N ALA A 183 20.31 -8.77 10.83
CA ALA A 183 20.04 -7.41 10.34
C ALA A 183 19.05 -7.41 9.17
N GLU A 184 19.06 -8.45 8.33
CA GLU A 184 18.14 -8.64 7.21
C GLU A 184 16.72 -8.98 7.69
N GLN A 185 16.56 -9.91 8.62
CA GLN A 185 15.26 -10.20 9.25
C GLN A 185 14.71 -8.97 9.99
N GLU A 186 15.60 -8.20 10.64
CA GLU A 186 15.22 -6.99 11.34
C GLU A 186 14.74 -5.88 10.39
N LEU A 187 15.33 -5.75 9.19
CA LEU A 187 14.87 -4.81 8.15
C LEU A 187 13.48 -5.16 7.61
N VAL A 188 13.19 -6.46 7.46
CA VAL A 188 11.87 -6.92 7.02
C VAL A 188 10.81 -6.63 8.10
N MET A 189 11.16 -6.74 9.38
CA MET A 189 10.23 -6.51 10.50
C MET A 189 10.07 -5.03 10.92
N LYS A 190 11.08 -4.17 10.71
CA LYS A 190 11.08 -2.77 11.19
C LYS A 190 10.29 -1.79 10.31
N GLY A 191 9.85 -2.19 9.12
CA GLY A 191 9.19 -1.29 8.17
C GLY A 191 10.16 -0.32 7.48
N PRO A 192 9.65 0.68 6.72
CA PRO A 192 10.48 1.55 5.89
C PRO A 192 11.52 2.33 6.71
N GLY A 193 12.80 2.17 6.35
CA GLY A 193 13.91 2.84 7.00
C GLY A 193 13.84 4.37 6.85
N THR A 194 14.33 5.08 7.87
CA THR A 194 14.47 6.54 7.81
C THR A 194 15.82 6.92 7.21
N PHE A 195 15.86 8.01 6.45
CA PHE A 195 17.07 8.50 5.78
C PHE A 195 17.21 10.02 5.93
N PRO A 196 18.45 10.54 5.95
CA PRO A 196 18.69 11.98 6.01
C PRO A 196 18.48 12.65 4.64
N LEU A 197 18.27 13.97 4.61
CA LEU A 197 17.99 14.72 3.37
C LEU A 197 19.15 14.62 2.37
N GLU A 198 20.38 14.70 2.87
CA GLU A 198 21.61 14.68 2.08
C GLU A 198 21.70 13.39 1.26
N ARG A 199 21.33 12.26 1.86
CA ARG A 199 21.29 10.96 1.19
C ARG A 199 20.23 10.93 0.08
N LEU A 200 19.05 11.51 0.32
CA LEU A 200 18.00 11.62 -0.69
C LEU A 200 18.49 12.41 -1.91
N LEU A 201 19.09 13.58 -1.67
CA LEU A 201 19.58 14.46 -2.74
C LEU A 201 20.73 13.81 -3.52
N ALA A 202 21.65 13.14 -2.84
CA ALA A 202 22.75 12.44 -3.50
C ALA A 202 22.26 11.30 -4.42
N ILE A 203 21.30 10.50 -3.95
CA ILE A 203 20.69 9.44 -4.76
C ILE A 203 19.91 10.05 -5.94
N PHE A 204 19.15 11.13 -5.70
CA PHE A 204 18.42 11.84 -6.74
C PHE A 204 19.35 12.32 -7.85
N GLN A 205 20.41 13.05 -7.50
CA GLN A 205 21.34 13.59 -8.48
C GLN A 205 22.03 12.49 -9.30
N CYS A 206 22.37 11.37 -8.66
CA CYS A 206 22.94 10.23 -9.36
C CYS A 206 21.97 9.66 -10.41
N ILE A 207 20.73 9.36 -10.02
CA ILE A 207 19.79 8.73 -10.95
C ILE A 207 19.33 9.67 -12.06
N THR A 208 19.30 10.99 -11.83
CA THR A 208 19.01 11.98 -12.89
C THR A 208 20.20 12.13 -13.85
N SER A 209 21.43 12.17 -13.35
CA SER A 209 22.62 12.26 -14.23
C SER A 209 22.77 11.03 -15.14
N VAL A 210 22.41 9.84 -14.66
CA VAL A 210 22.45 8.61 -15.47
C VAL A 210 21.35 8.60 -16.53
N ALA A 211 20.18 9.19 -16.22
CA ALA A 211 19.10 9.32 -17.19
C ALA A 211 19.46 10.28 -18.34
N GLU A 212 20.24 11.32 -18.06
CA GLU A 212 20.74 12.27 -19.08
C GLU A 212 21.81 11.64 -19.99
N ASP A 213 22.79 10.92 -19.42
CA ASP A 213 23.82 10.18 -20.19
C ASP A 213 23.18 9.16 -21.17
N SER A 214 21.96 8.68 -20.89
CA SER A 214 21.23 7.72 -21.75
C SER A 214 20.58 8.37 -22.99
N ILE A 215 20.39 9.69 -22.98
CA ILE A 215 19.74 10.46 -24.07
C ILE A 215 20.79 10.94 -25.08
N GLU A 216 22.04 11.11 -24.66
CA GLU A 216 23.13 11.60 -25.49
C GLU A 216 23.79 10.52 -26.37
N GLU A 217 23.59 9.23 -26.10
CA GLU A 217 24.19 8.13 -26.89
C GLU A 217 23.64 8.00 -28.33
N GLU A 218 22.59 8.75 -28.72
CA GLU A 218 22.10 8.82 -30.11
C GLU A 218 22.61 10.04 -30.91
N GLY A 219 23.44 10.91 -30.32
CA GLY A 219 23.97 12.12 -30.97
C GLY A 219 25.50 12.13 -31.08
N GLU A 220 26.01 12.45 -32.27
CA GLU A 220 27.42 12.32 -32.66
C GLU A 220 28.44 13.05 -31.76
N ARG A 221 29.60 12.38 -31.62
CA ARG A 221 30.87 12.91 -31.09
C ARG A 221 31.25 14.26 -31.72
N ASN A 222 31.45 15.29 -30.90
CA ASN A 222 32.52 16.26 -31.10
C ASN A 222 33.00 16.84 -29.78
N TYR A 223 34.32 16.97 -29.70
CA TYR A 223 35.14 17.35 -28.56
C TYR A 223 35.17 18.88 -28.47
N GLU A 224 34.62 19.44 -27.39
CA GLU A 224 35.02 20.76 -26.91
C GLU A 224 34.97 20.79 -25.37
N LEU A 225 36.14 21.09 -24.82
CA LEU A 225 36.43 21.17 -23.40
C LEU A 225 35.77 22.44 -22.83
N GLY A 226 34.56 22.31 -22.29
CA GLY A 226 33.86 23.37 -21.59
C GLY A 226 33.17 22.80 -20.37
N VAL A 227 33.42 23.39 -19.20
CA VAL A 227 32.70 23.12 -17.95
C VAL A 227 31.23 23.43 -18.20
N GLN A 228 30.45 22.43 -18.57
CA GLN A 228 29.01 22.57 -18.71
C GLN A 228 28.42 22.23 -17.34
N GLU A 229 28.11 23.29 -16.60
CA GLU A 229 27.26 23.23 -15.39
C GLU A 229 25.98 22.47 -15.75
N GLY A 230 25.96 21.19 -15.41
CA GLY A 230 24.85 20.29 -15.68
C GLY A 230 23.57 20.81 -15.02
N ASP A 231 22.52 20.87 -15.84
CA ASP A 231 21.15 21.26 -15.57
C ASP A 231 20.77 21.50 -14.09
N GLY A 232 20.95 22.73 -13.63
CA GLY A 232 20.43 23.21 -12.34
C GLY A 232 18.91 23.38 -12.31
N GLY A 233 18.21 23.12 -13.43
CA GLY A 233 16.76 23.29 -13.57
C GLY A 233 15.97 22.37 -12.64
N LEU A 234 16.19 21.05 -12.75
CA LEU A 234 15.49 20.08 -11.90
C LEU A 234 15.86 20.21 -10.42
N MET A 235 17.10 20.60 -10.10
CA MET A 235 17.57 20.87 -8.74
C MET A 235 16.86 22.04 -8.08
N SER A 236 16.59 23.10 -8.82
CA SER A 236 15.90 24.30 -8.30
C SER A 236 14.47 24.00 -7.82
N ASP A 237 13.82 23.02 -8.44
CA ASP A 237 12.46 22.59 -8.11
C ASP A 237 12.41 21.59 -6.94
N VAL A 238 13.54 20.98 -6.54
CA VAL A 238 13.56 19.92 -5.52
C VAL A 238 12.92 20.34 -4.20
N PRO A 239 13.21 21.51 -3.61
CA PRO A 239 12.59 21.90 -2.34
C PRO A 239 11.07 22.01 -2.43
N LEU A 240 10.56 22.56 -3.54
CA LEU A 240 9.13 22.70 -3.79
C LEU A 240 8.46 21.33 -3.98
N GLN A 241 9.05 20.47 -4.80
CA GLN A 241 8.52 19.14 -5.06
C GLN A 241 8.59 18.25 -3.81
N LEU A 242 9.67 18.34 -3.03
CA LEU A 242 9.79 17.62 -1.75
C LEU A 242 8.73 18.08 -0.76
N SER A 243 8.44 19.39 -0.69
CA SER A 243 7.34 19.91 0.13
C SER A 243 5.98 19.39 -0.34
N SER A 244 5.72 19.38 -1.64
CA SER A 244 4.50 18.84 -2.23
C SER A 244 4.33 17.34 -1.94
N LEU A 245 5.40 16.55 -2.04
CA LEU A 245 5.42 15.13 -1.69
C LEU A 245 5.20 14.89 -0.19
N CYS A 246 5.70 15.79 0.66
CA CYS A 246 5.43 15.76 2.10
C CYS A 246 3.96 16.06 2.41
N ASN A 247 3.39 17.08 1.77
CA ASN A 247 1.98 17.45 1.93
C ASN A 247 1.05 16.33 1.43
N ALA A 248 1.41 15.67 0.33
CA ALA A 248 0.70 14.50 -0.19
C ALA A 248 0.97 13.21 0.60
N SER A 249 1.74 13.26 1.69
CA SER A 249 2.08 12.13 2.57
C SER A 249 2.81 10.97 1.89
N PHE A 250 3.42 11.18 0.72
CA PHE A 250 4.29 10.20 0.06
C PHE A 250 5.65 10.08 0.76
N ILE A 251 6.11 11.20 1.30
CA ILE A 251 7.31 11.31 2.14
C ILE A 251 6.86 11.93 3.47
N VAL A 252 7.36 11.42 4.59
CA VAL A 252 7.02 11.93 5.92
C VAL A 252 8.29 12.39 6.61
N LYS A 253 8.27 13.61 7.13
CA LYS A 253 9.33 14.13 8.01
C LYS A 253 9.25 13.42 9.35
N VAL A 254 10.28 12.65 9.65
CA VAL A 254 10.48 12.02 10.96
C VAL A 254 11.39 12.96 11.75
N GLY A 255 11.07 13.18 13.02
CA GLY A 255 11.76 14.15 13.87
C GLY A 255 13.29 14.06 13.85
N SER A 256 13.95 15.04 14.47
CA SER A 256 15.41 15.09 14.49
C SER A 256 16.00 13.85 15.17
N CYS A 257 17.08 13.31 14.60
CA CYS A 257 17.85 12.26 15.25
C CYS A 257 18.41 12.79 16.58
N PRO A 258 18.22 12.11 17.73
CA PRO A 258 18.75 12.59 19.02
C PRO A 258 20.27 12.79 19.03
N LEU A 259 20.98 12.09 18.15
CA LEU A 259 22.45 12.09 18.08
C LEU A 259 23.03 13.13 17.11
N GLU A 260 22.29 13.47 16.05
CA GLU A 260 22.83 14.24 14.92
C GLU A 260 22.08 15.56 14.70
N GLY A 261 20.89 15.73 15.30
CA GLY A 261 20.08 16.94 15.15
C GLY A 261 19.48 17.16 13.76
N SER A 262 19.91 16.38 12.75
CA SER A 262 19.42 16.47 11.38
C SER A 262 18.01 15.90 11.22
N MET A 263 17.22 16.51 10.34
CA MET A 263 15.86 16.09 10.02
C MET A 263 15.90 14.81 9.18
N ARG A 264 15.11 13.81 9.57
CA ARG A 264 15.01 12.55 8.85
C ARG A 264 13.72 12.46 8.07
N TYR A 265 13.74 11.64 7.04
CA TYR A 265 12.59 11.40 6.17
C TYR A 265 12.31 9.90 6.14
N ARG A 266 11.04 9.53 5.97
CA ARG A 266 10.62 8.16 5.62
C ARG A 266 9.69 8.19 4.43
N THR A 267 9.67 7.10 3.69
CA THR A 267 8.78 6.93 2.55
C THR A 267 7.59 6.05 2.95
N THR A 268 6.39 6.41 2.52
CA THR A 268 5.14 5.64 2.74
C THR A 268 4.71 4.86 1.51
N VAL A 269 5.41 5.05 0.40
CA VAL A 269 5.17 4.42 -0.90
C VAL A 269 5.34 2.91 -0.82
N SER A 270 4.34 2.19 -1.34
CA SER A 270 4.41 0.75 -1.55
C SER A 270 5.29 0.39 -2.75
N GLU A 271 5.75 -0.86 -2.79
CA GLU A 271 6.58 -1.36 -3.88
C GLU A 271 5.83 -1.32 -5.22
N ASP A 272 4.55 -1.70 -5.25
CA ASP A 272 3.70 -1.62 -6.44
C ASP A 272 3.61 -0.20 -7.01
N LEU A 273 3.54 0.80 -6.12
CA LEU A 273 3.48 2.20 -6.49
C LEU A 273 4.84 2.66 -7.06
N ALA A 274 5.95 2.30 -6.40
CA ALA A 274 7.29 2.61 -6.88
C ALA A 274 7.56 1.98 -8.26
N GLU A 275 7.13 0.73 -8.49
CA GLU A 275 7.26 0.07 -9.80
C GLU A 275 6.44 0.77 -10.89
N LYS A 276 5.21 1.21 -10.59
CA LYS A 276 4.38 1.96 -11.54
C LYS A 276 5.04 3.29 -11.93
N VAL A 277 5.57 4.02 -10.95
CA VAL A 277 6.26 5.29 -11.20
C VAL A 277 7.56 5.07 -11.98
N ALA A 278 8.35 4.05 -11.62
CA ALA A 278 9.57 3.68 -12.34
C ALA A 278 9.31 3.31 -13.80
N LYS A 279 8.25 2.53 -14.07
CA LYS A 279 7.80 2.23 -15.45
C LYS A 279 7.43 3.49 -16.22
N SER A 280 6.80 4.48 -15.57
CA SER A 280 6.39 5.72 -16.23
C SER A 280 7.55 6.62 -16.68
N ILE A 281 8.73 6.48 -16.07
CA ILE A 281 9.95 7.21 -16.43
C ILE A 281 11.04 6.27 -17.02
N ASN A 282 10.65 5.04 -17.38
CA ASN A 282 11.52 4.00 -17.92
C ASN A 282 12.77 3.68 -17.05
N PHE A 283 12.66 3.83 -15.73
CA PHE A 283 13.75 3.60 -14.79
C PHE A 283 13.81 2.12 -14.36
N PRO A 284 14.98 1.44 -14.46
CA PRO A 284 15.10 0.02 -14.12
C PRO A 284 15.25 -0.19 -12.60
N LEU A 285 14.17 0.01 -11.84
CA LEU A 285 14.14 -0.04 -10.38
C LEU A 285 14.75 -1.35 -9.80
N SER A 286 14.47 -2.49 -10.43
CA SER A 286 14.97 -3.81 -9.99
C SER A 286 16.50 -3.92 -9.93
N LYS A 287 17.24 -3.11 -10.69
CA LYS A 287 18.72 -3.10 -10.66
C LYS A 287 19.27 -2.39 -9.42
N TYR A 288 18.51 -1.43 -8.90
CA TYR A 288 18.93 -0.57 -7.80
C TYR A 288 18.38 -1.02 -6.45
N LEU A 289 17.41 -1.94 -6.42
CA LEU A 289 16.90 -2.51 -5.18
C LEU A 289 17.80 -3.65 -4.69
N TYR A 290 18.16 -3.58 -3.41
CA TYR A 290 18.75 -4.72 -2.72
C TYR A 290 17.66 -5.79 -2.50
N ARG A 291 17.63 -6.80 -3.38
CA ARG A 291 16.80 -8.00 -3.20
C ARG A 291 17.62 -9.06 -2.45
N ILE A 292 17.01 -9.61 -1.40
CA ILE A 292 17.49 -10.78 -0.66
C ILE A 292 17.10 -12.04 -1.46
#